data_AF-A0AAW1GXS6-F1
#
_entry.id   AF-A0AAW1GXS6-F1
#
_cell.length_a   1.000
_cell.length_b   1.000
_cell.length_c   1.000
_cell.angle_alpha   90.00
_cell.angle_beta   90.00
_cell.angle_gamma   90.00
#
_symmetry.space_group_name_H-M   'P 1'
#
loop_
_entity.id
_entity.type
_entity.pdbx_description
1 polymer ?
#
loop_
_entity_poly.entity_id
_entity_poly.type
_entity_poly.pdbx_seq_one_letter_code
_entity_poly.pdbx_strand_id
1 'polypeptide(L)'
;MYDVFLLPCVEGSPVMTMSTKRKDNPDTCLMDMWRSKLGVGPGEEVPLENLYLKMVEIRSGGDEFRQLFVLYAMGTFLAPTSHKHVDFRLLKAVESADNIVKQDWCTYVIERLNYSVTS
;
A
#
# COMPACT_ATOMS: atom_id res chain seq x y z
N MET A 1 25.08 -12.47 -2.21
CA MET A 1 24.62 -11.62 -1.10
C MET A 1 23.16 -11.34 -1.37
N TYR A 2 22.24 -11.91 -0.59
CA TYR A 2 20.81 -11.75 -0.78
C TYR A 2 20.30 -10.70 0.21
N ASP A 3 19.46 -9.79 -0.26
CA ASP A 3 18.68 -8.91 0.61
C ASP A 3 17.84 -9.78 1.56
N VAL A 4 17.76 -9.39 2.84
CA VAL A 4 16.99 -10.09 3.89
C VAL A 4 15.53 -10.33 3.48
N PHE A 5 15.01 -9.49 2.58
CA PHE A 5 13.65 -9.59 2.07
C PHE A 5 13.54 -10.08 0.63
N LEU A 6 14.67 -10.45 -0.02
CA LEU A 6 14.73 -10.83 -1.44
C LEU A 6 14.02 -9.81 -2.34
N LEU A 7 14.07 -8.53 -1.97
CA LEU A 7 13.39 -7.49 -2.73
C LEU A 7 14.07 -7.35 -4.10
N PRO A 8 13.30 -7.38 -5.19
CA PRO A 8 13.83 -7.16 -6.52
C PRO A 8 14.45 -5.76 -6.59
N CYS A 9 15.76 -5.69 -6.76
CA CYS A 9 16.47 -4.45 -7.12
C CYS A 9 16.26 -4.23 -8.63
N VAL A 10 15.01 -3.99 -9.04
CA VAL A 10 14.68 -3.75 -10.45
C VAL A 10 14.90 -2.28 -10.73
N GLU A 11 15.91 -1.96 -11.55
CA GLU A 11 15.87 -0.71 -12.31
C GLU A 11 14.64 -0.80 -13.24
N GLY A 12 13.56 -0.05 -12.99
CA GLY A 12 12.55 0.00 -14.04
C GLY A 12 11.23 0.70 -13.82
N SER A 13 10.67 0.77 -12.61
CA SER A 13 9.36 1.42 -12.47
C SER A 13 9.14 2.03 -11.09
N PRO A 14 8.92 3.37 -11.00
CA PRO A 14 8.57 3.99 -9.74
C PRO A 14 7.26 3.40 -9.21
N VAL A 15 7.11 3.34 -7.89
CA VAL A 15 5.86 2.92 -7.24
C VAL A 15 4.74 3.82 -7.73
N MET A 16 3.70 3.23 -8.32
CA MET A 16 2.56 3.97 -8.82
C MET A 16 1.73 4.49 -7.65
N THR A 17 1.88 5.78 -7.35
CA THR A 17 1.12 6.43 -6.29
C THR A 17 -0.08 7.19 -6.83
N MET A 18 -1.15 7.22 -6.05
CA MET A 18 -2.32 8.07 -6.36
C MET A 18 -1.99 9.55 -6.18
N SER A 19 -2.61 10.40 -6.99
CA SER A 19 -2.41 11.86 -6.90
C SER A 19 -3.06 12.42 -5.64
N THR A 20 -2.34 13.28 -4.91
CA THR A 20 -2.86 14.01 -3.74
C THR A 20 -3.69 15.25 -4.12
N LYS A 21 -3.76 15.61 -5.41
CA LYS A 21 -4.49 16.81 -5.87
C LYS A 21 -6.00 16.53 -6.00
N ARG A 22 -6.76 17.03 -5.03
CA ARG A 22 -8.20 16.81 -4.81
C ARG A 22 -9.18 17.17 -5.94
N LYS A 23 -8.76 17.76 -7.07
CA LYS A 23 -9.70 18.56 -7.90
C LYS A 23 -10.50 17.81 -8.97
N ASP A 24 -10.17 16.57 -9.29
CA ASP A 24 -11.01 15.63 -10.06
C ASP A 24 -10.24 14.32 -10.09
N ASN A 25 -10.22 13.61 -8.96
CA ASN A 25 -9.34 12.45 -8.82
C ASN A 25 -10.06 11.21 -9.39
N PRO A 26 -9.64 10.64 -10.54
CA PRO A 26 -10.20 9.37 -11.03
C PRO A 26 -10.01 8.22 -10.02
N ASP A 27 -9.13 8.43 -9.04
CA ASP A 27 -8.78 7.53 -7.97
C ASP A 27 -9.81 7.47 -6.81
N THR A 28 -10.84 8.34 -6.75
CA THR A 28 -11.88 8.28 -5.71
C THR A 28 -12.66 6.97 -5.76
N CYS A 29 -12.96 6.49 -6.96
CA CYS A 29 -13.63 5.19 -7.17
C CYS A 29 -12.82 4.04 -6.56
N LEU A 30 -11.49 4.07 -6.72
CA LEU A 30 -10.60 3.06 -6.16
C LEU A 30 -10.59 3.11 -4.63
N MET A 31 -10.54 4.30 -4.03
CA MET A 31 -10.61 4.47 -2.58
C MET A 31 -11.94 3.94 -2.02
N ASP A 32 -13.06 4.24 -2.66
CA ASP A 32 -14.38 3.81 -2.21
C ASP A 32 -14.60 2.31 -2.36
N MET A 33 -14.07 1.70 -3.44
CA MET A 33 -14.02 0.25 -3.60
C MET A 33 -13.27 -0.42 -2.44
N TRP A 34 -12.10 0.11 -2.07
CA TRP A 34 -11.30 -0.43 -0.98
C TRP A 34 -11.94 -0.23 0.39
N ARG A 35 -12.59 0.91 0.64
CA ARG A 35 -13.40 1.13 1.85
C ARG A 35 -14.52 0.11 1.97
N SER A 36 -15.28 -0.08 0.88
CA SER A 36 -16.35 -1.07 0.83
C SER A 36 -15.83 -2.49 1.07
N LYS A 37 -14.71 -2.87 0.44
CA LYS A 37 -14.05 -4.17 0.62
C LYS A 37 -13.63 -4.43 2.07
N LEU A 38 -13.27 -3.38 2.81
CA LEU A 38 -12.81 -3.43 4.19
C LEU A 38 -13.91 -3.10 5.22
N GLY A 39 -15.16 -2.96 4.77
CA GLY A 39 -16.32 -2.71 5.63
C GLY A 39 -16.36 -1.33 6.27
N VAL A 40 -15.72 -0.32 5.65
CA VAL A 40 -15.59 1.05 6.17
C VAL A 40 -16.49 2.00 5.39
N GLY A 41 -17.05 3.02 6.06
CA GLY A 41 -17.95 4.01 5.45
C GLY A 41 -17.24 4.90 4.41
N PRO A 42 -17.99 5.49 3.46
CA PRO A 42 -17.40 6.38 2.47
C PRO A 42 -16.78 7.62 3.15
N GLY A 43 -15.57 7.99 2.71
CA GLY A 43 -14.85 9.14 3.26
C GLY A 43 -14.14 8.89 4.60
N GLU A 44 -14.35 7.74 5.24
CA GLU A 44 -13.65 7.38 6.47
C GLU A 44 -12.22 6.90 6.18
N GLU A 45 -11.33 7.09 7.17
CA GLU A 45 -10.00 6.50 7.18
C GLU A 45 -10.11 5.01 7.51
N VAL A 46 -9.30 4.19 6.84
CA VAL A 46 -9.31 2.74 7.07
C VAL A 46 -8.19 2.38 8.04
N PRO A 47 -8.48 1.80 9.22
CA PRO A 47 -7.45 1.32 10.14
C PRO A 47 -6.61 0.20 9.50
N LEU A 48 -5.30 0.17 9.81
CA LEU A 48 -4.43 -0.92 9.37
C LEU A 48 -4.89 -2.29 9.90
N GLU A 49 -5.57 -2.31 11.05
CA GLU A 49 -6.15 -3.52 11.63
C GLU A 49 -7.19 -4.18 10.71
N ASN A 50 -7.95 -3.41 9.94
CA ASN A 50 -8.92 -3.98 9.00
C ASN A 50 -8.23 -4.81 7.90
N LEU A 51 -7.02 -4.42 7.48
CA LEU A 51 -6.22 -5.24 6.54
C LEU A 51 -5.83 -6.57 7.18
N TYR A 52 -5.41 -6.55 8.45
CA TYR A 52 -5.05 -7.74 9.20
C TYR A 52 -6.23 -8.69 9.36
N LEU A 53 -7.38 -8.19 9.83
CA LEU A 53 -8.59 -8.99 9.98
C LEU A 53 -9.00 -9.63 8.65
N LYS A 54 -8.94 -8.87 7.55
CA LYS A 54 -9.25 -9.40 6.22
C LYS A 54 -8.28 -10.50 5.79
N MET A 55 -6.99 -10.36 6.06
CA MET A 55 -6.00 -11.40 5.75
C MET A 55 -6.25 -12.70 6.53
N VAL A 56 -6.69 -12.62 7.79
CA VAL A 56 -7.00 -13.79 8.61
C VAL A 56 -8.20 -14.58 8.06
N GLU A 57 -9.15 -13.91 7.41
CA GLU A 57 -10.30 -14.56 6.76
C GLU A 57 -9.92 -15.29 5.46
N ILE A 58 -8.81 -14.90 4.82
CA ILE A 58 -8.39 -15.43 3.52
C ILE A 58 -7.72 -16.79 3.70
N ARG A 59 -8.30 -17.81 3.07
CA ARG A 59 -7.83 -19.20 3.17
C ARG A 59 -6.66 -19.55 2.24
N SER A 60 -6.35 -18.68 1.27
CA SER A 60 -5.33 -18.95 0.24
C SER A 60 -4.50 -17.70 -0.08
N GLY A 61 -3.19 -17.86 -0.29
CA GLY A 61 -2.25 -16.78 -0.66
C GLY A 61 -2.38 -16.25 -2.10
N GLY A 62 -3.62 -16.04 -2.58
CA GLY A 62 -3.92 -15.47 -3.89
C GLY A 62 -3.68 -13.96 -3.93
N ASP A 63 -4.09 -13.34 -5.05
CA ASP A 63 -3.82 -11.92 -5.33
C ASP A 63 -4.32 -11.00 -4.22
N GLU A 64 -5.53 -11.22 -3.72
CA GLU A 64 -6.10 -10.42 -2.63
C GLU A 64 -5.21 -10.41 -1.38
N PHE A 65 -4.66 -11.56 -1.00
CA PHE A 65 -3.74 -11.64 0.14
C PHE A 65 -2.48 -10.82 -0.12
N ARG A 66 -1.89 -10.92 -1.33
CA ARG A 66 -0.68 -10.17 -1.69
C ARG A 66 -0.90 -8.67 -1.62
N GLN A 67 -2.05 -8.19 -2.10
CA GLN A 67 -2.42 -6.78 -2.06
C GLN A 67 -2.55 -6.27 -0.62
N LEU A 68 -3.32 -6.99 0.21
CA LEU A 68 -3.52 -6.65 1.62
C LEU A 68 -2.21 -6.68 2.41
N PHE A 69 -1.39 -7.71 2.17
CA PHE A 69 -0.12 -7.89 2.84
C PHE A 69 0.85 -6.75 2.55
N VAL A 70 0.96 -6.32 1.29
CA VAL A 70 1.84 -5.20 0.92
C VAL A 70 1.37 -3.90 1.58
N LEU A 71 0.07 -3.58 1.53
CA LEU A 71 -0.46 -2.40 2.22
C LEU A 71 -0.19 -2.44 3.72
N TYR A 72 -0.38 -3.60 4.35
CA TYR A 72 -0.15 -3.78 5.78
C TYR A 72 1.32 -3.65 6.15
N ALA A 73 2.21 -4.30 5.39
CA ALA A 73 3.65 -4.26 5.61
C ALA A 73 4.22 -2.86 5.42
N MET A 74 3.74 -2.14 4.41
CA MET A 74 4.13 -0.74 4.18
C MET A 74 3.65 0.17 5.32
N GLY A 75 2.38 0.06 5.74
CA GLY A 75 1.84 0.91 6.80
C GLY A 75 2.35 0.58 8.20
N THR A 76 2.85 -0.64 8.44
CA THR A 76 3.24 -1.11 9.78
C THR A 76 4.76 -1.16 9.96
N PHE A 77 5.51 -1.62 8.95
CA PHE A 77 6.94 -1.90 9.10
C PHE A 77 7.83 -0.95 8.30
N LEU A 78 7.49 -0.65 7.05
CA LEU A 78 8.42 -0.02 6.11
C LEU A 78 8.25 1.50 5.98
N ALA A 79 7.02 2.00 6.04
CA ALA A 79 6.71 3.42 5.98
C ALA A 79 5.60 3.79 7.00
N PRO A 80 5.80 3.50 8.30
CA PRO A 80 4.79 3.75 9.31
C PRO A 80 4.45 5.23 9.43
N THR A 81 3.17 5.53 9.49
CA THR A 81 2.65 6.88 9.76
C THR A 81 2.17 6.98 11.20
N SER A 82 2.23 8.18 11.78
CA SER A 82 1.74 8.44 13.15
C SER A 82 0.27 8.07 13.34
N HIS A 83 -0.50 8.15 12.25
CA HIS A 83 -1.86 7.67 12.15
C HIS A 83 -1.83 6.24 11.61
N LYS A 84 -2.28 5.24 12.38
CA LYS A 84 -2.28 3.82 12.03
C LYS A 84 -3.36 3.44 11.00
N HIS A 85 -3.43 4.21 9.91
CA HIS A 85 -4.39 4.07 8.83
C HIS A 85 -3.68 3.64 7.54
N VAL A 86 -4.45 3.04 6.62
CA VAL A 86 -3.96 2.61 5.31
C VAL A 86 -3.53 3.82 4.50
N ASP A 87 -2.31 3.79 3.96
CA ASP A 87 -1.85 4.81 3.02
C ASP A 87 -2.49 4.58 1.65
N PHE A 88 -3.58 5.30 1.38
CA PHE A 88 -4.30 5.17 0.13
C PHE A 88 -3.46 5.52 -1.11
N ARG A 89 -2.38 6.28 -0.97
CA ARG A 89 -1.48 6.54 -2.11
C ARG A 89 -0.95 5.25 -2.73
N LEU A 90 -0.86 4.16 -1.97
CA LEU A 90 -0.37 2.86 -2.43
C LEU A 90 -1.43 1.99 -3.11
N LEU A 91 -2.72 2.36 -3.11
CA LEU A 91 -3.78 1.51 -3.69
C LEU A 91 -3.55 1.22 -5.17
N LYS A 92 -3.03 2.18 -5.92
CA LYS A 92 -2.70 2.01 -7.34
C LYS A 92 -1.51 1.07 -7.55
N ALA A 93 -0.53 1.12 -6.67
CA ALA A 93 0.62 0.23 -6.70
C ALA A 93 0.24 -1.24 -6.46
N VAL A 94 -0.82 -1.49 -5.68
CA VAL A 94 -1.30 -2.86 -5.38
C VAL A 94 -2.51 -3.27 -6.22
N GLU A 95 -3.00 -2.44 -7.14
CA GLU A 95 -4.19 -2.75 -7.95
C GLU A 95 -4.02 -4.07 -8.73
N SER A 96 -2.84 -4.30 -9.31
CA SER A 96 -2.48 -5.55 -9.97
C SER A 96 -1.39 -6.27 -9.18
N ALA A 97 -1.70 -7.46 -8.67
CA ALA A 97 -0.77 -8.26 -7.88
C ALA A 97 0.51 -8.62 -8.67
N ASP A 98 0.41 -8.83 -9.99
CA ASP A 98 1.55 -9.11 -10.86
C ASP A 98 2.49 -7.91 -11.03
N ASN A 99 1.99 -6.69 -10.81
CA ASN A 99 2.78 -5.47 -10.93
C ASN A 99 3.44 -5.07 -9.61
N ILE A 100 3.06 -5.66 -8.47
CA ILE A 100 3.68 -5.41 -7.17
C ILE A 100 5.18 -5.70 -7.25
N VAL A 101 5.56 -6.88 -7.74
CA VAL A 101 6.96 -7.34 -7.85
C VAL A 101 7.83 -6.47 -8.78
N LYS A 102 7.22 -5.71 -9.70
CA LYS A 102 7.93 -4.92 -10.72
C LYS A 102 8.28 -3.49 -10.29
N GLN A 103 7.78 -3.06 -9.12
CA GLN A 103 7.93 -1.69 -8.64
C GLN A 103 9.13 -1.55 -7.70
N ASP A 104 9.77 -0.39 -7.74
CA ASP A 104 10.91 -0.07 -6.87
C ASP A 104 10.44 0.39 -5.48
N TRP A 105 10.08 -0.59 -4.65
CA TRP A 105 9.67 -0.35 -3.26
C TRP A 105 10.80 0.18 -2.38
N CYS A 106 12.05 -0.17 -2.70
CA CYS A 106 13.22 0.24 -1.91
C CYS A 106 13.40 1.75 -1.97
N THR A 107 13.41 2.32 -3.18
CA THR A 107 13.50 3.77 -3.36
C THR A 107 12.33 4.49 -2.68
N TYR A 108 11.10 3.97 -2.83
CA TYR A 108 9.93 4.56 -2.17
C TYR A 108 10.07 4.59 -0.64
N VAL A 109 10.53 3.50 -0.02
CA VAL A 109 10.75 3.44 1.43
C VAL A 109 11.83 4.43 1.87
N ILE A 110 12.97 4.48 1.16
CA ILE A 110 14.07 5.40 1.46
C ILE A 110 13.61 6.86 1.36
N GLU A 111 12.85 7.23 0.33
CA GLU A 111 12.31 8.58 0.17
C GLU A 111 11.37 8.96 1.33
N ARG A 112 10.50 8.03 1.75
CA ARG A 112 9.59 8.26 2.88
C ARG A 112 10.33 8.43 4.20
N LEU A 113 11.35 7.60 4.45
CA LEU A 113 12.19 7.72 5.64
C LEU A 113 12.98 9.03 5.66
N ASN A 114 13.59 9.40 4.54
CA ASN A 114 14.29 10.68 4.41
C ASN A 114 13.36 11.86 4.69
N TYR A 115 12.14 11.84 4.12
CA TYR A 115 11.15 12.88 4.37
C TYR A 115 10.77 12.96 5.86
N SER A 116 10.59 11.83 6.54
CA SER A 116 10.23 11.79 7.96
C SER A 116 11.34 12.23 8.90
N VAL A 117 12.62 12.06 8.54
CA VAL A 117 13.76 12.51 9.35
C VAL A 117 14.10 13.98 9.12
N THR A 118 13.75 14.53 7.96
CA THR A 118 14.05 15.92 7.59
C THR A 118 12.91 16.91 7.81
N SER A 119 11.70 16.42 8.08
CA SER A 119 10.52 17.24 8.45
C SER A 119 10.45 17.50 9.95
#